data_AF-A0AAD5S7G4-F1
#
_entry.id   AF-A0AAD5S7G4-F1
#
_cell.length_a   1.000
_cell.length_b   1.000
_cell.length_c   1.000
_cell.angle_alpha   90.00
_cell.angle_beta   90.00
_cell.angle_gamma   90.00
#
_symmetry.space_group_name_H-M   'P 1'
#
loop_
_entity.id
_entity.type
_entity.pdbx_description
1 polymer ?
#
loop_
_entity_poly.entity_id
_entity_poly.type
_entity_poly.pdbx_seq_one_letter_code
_entity_poly.pdbx_strand_id
1 'polypeptide(L)'
;MLCFGTKLPSGSMSSIPWRSAGIKYTNNEMFIDLVEEVDAILDKHGNVLVADVKGEVVCNSKLSGEQCLMGRYGREGSGTD
;
A
#
# COMPACT_ATOMS: atom_id res chain seq x y z
N MET A 1 -8.64 -14.62 2.49
CA MET A 1 -8.89 -14.97 1.07
C MET A 1 -7.57 -14.84 0.34
N LEU A 2 -6.79 -15.92 0.29
CA LEU A 2 -5.50 -15.96 -0.41
C LEU A 2 -5.78 -16.43 -1.84
N CYS A 3 -5.38 -15.65 -2.84
CA CYS A 3 -5.44 -16.06 -4.24
C CYS A 3 -4.40 -17.18 -4.47
N PHE A 4 -4.80 -18.43 -4.27
CA PHE A 4 -4.07 -19.56 -4.84
C PHE A 4 -4.34 -19.54 -6.35
N GLY A 5 -3.29 -19.30 -7.14
CA GLY A 5 -3.35 -19.15 -8.57
C GLY A 5 -4.05 -20.33 -9.25
N THR A 6 -5.24 -20.08 -9.79
CA THR A 6 -5.76 -20.90 -10.87
C THR A 6 -5.04 -20.44 -12.12
N LYS A 7 -4.19 -21.30 -12.66
CA LYS A 7 -3.53 -21.05 -13.95
C LYS A 7 -4.64 -20.99 -15.01
N LEU A 8 -5.09 -19.79 -15.33
CA LEU A 8 -6.19 -19.63 -16.27
C LEU A 8 -5.75 -20.10 -17.66
N PRO A 9 -6.62 -20.77 -18.45
CA PRO A 9 -6.29 -21.26 -19.78
C PRO A 9 -5.79 -20.11 -20.67
N SER A 10 -4.84 -20.42 -21.58
CA SER A 10 -4.22 -19.43 -22.45
C SER A 10 -5.28 -18.62 -23.20
N GLY A 11 -5.35 -17.31 -22.95
CA GLY A 11 -6.37 -16.41 -23.51
C GLY A 11 -7.36 -15.83 -22.49
N SER A 12 -7.27 -16.23 -21.22
CA SER A 12 -8.11 -15.68 -20.15
C SER A 12 -7.53 -14.37 -19.57
N MET A 13 -8.40 -13.41 -19.21
CA MET A 13 -8.02 -12.22 -18.44
C MET A 13 -7.54 -12.61 -17.03
N SER A 14 -6.73 -11.76 -16.39
CA SER A 14 -6.24 -11.99 -15.03
C SER A 14 -7.35 -12.31 -14.01
N SER A 15 -7.07 -13.21 -13.06
CA SER A 15 -7.94 -13.46 -11.90
C SER A 15 -7.96 -12.28 -10.92
N ILE A 16 -7.05 -11.33 -11.09
CA ILE A 16 -6.91 -10.12 -10.27
C ILE A 16 -7.37 -8.92 -11.12
N PRO A 17 -8.52 -8.29 -10.82
CA PRO A 17 -9.12 -7.30 -11.71
C PRO A 17 -8.30 -6.00 -11.82
N TRP A 18 -7.43 -5.70 -10.86
CA TRP A 18 -6.54 -4.53 -10.87
C TRP A 18 -5.14 -4.80 -11.44
N ARG A 19 -4.83 -6.04 -11.87
CA ARG A 19 -3.48 -6.40 -12.34
C ARG A 19 -3.53 -7.41 -13.47
N SER A 20 -2.90 -7.10 -14.60
CA SER A 20 -2.79 -8.04 -15.72
C SER A 20 -1.95 -9.27 -15.36
N ALA A 21 -2.33 -10.44 -15.90
CA ALA A 21 -1.61 -11.69 -15.70
C ALA A 21 -0.38 -11.76 -16.60
N GLY A 22 0.64 -12.51 -16.17
CA GLY A 22 1.82 -12.82 -17.00
C GLY A 22 2.82 -11.69 -17.22
N ILE A 23 2.73 -10.59 -16.47
CA ILE A 23 3.70 -9.47 -16.55
C ILE A 23 5.11 -9.97 -16.20
N LYS A 24 6.11 -9.58 -17.02
CA LYS A 24 7.53 -9.87 -16.81
C LYS A 24 8.34 -8.58 -16.93
N TYR A 25 9.19 -8.33 -15.95
CA TYR A 25 10.18 -7.25 -15.93
C TYR A 25 11.58 -7.86 -15.86
N THR A 26 12.57 -7.15 -16.40
CA THR A 26 13.98 -7.56 -16.31
C THR A 26 14.47 -7.58 -14.86
N ASN A 27 14.03 -6.59 -14.07
CA ASN A 27 14.25 -6.50 -12.62
C ASN A 27 12.91 -6.39 -11.90
N ASN A 28 12.81 -7.05 -10.75
CA ASN A 28 11.64 -6.93 -9.87
C ASN A 28 11.91 -5.85 -8.83
N GLU A 29 11.26 -4.71 -8.97
CA GLU A 29 11.44 -3.56 -8.08
C GLU A 29 10.08 -3.03 -7.63
N MET A 30 10.00 -2.55 -6.39
CA MET A 30 8.82 -1.91 -5.84
C MET A 30 9.26 -0.70 -5.02
N PHE A 31 8.73 0.46 -5.39
CA PHE A 31 8.92 1.71 -4.67
C PHE A 31 7.64 2.02 -3.91
N ILE A 32 7.78 2.43 -2.66
CA ILE A 32 6.67 2.81 -1.79
C ILE A 32 7.00 4.17 -1.23
N ASP A 33 6.12 5.13 -1.47
CA ASP A 33 6.21 6.48 -0.96
C ASP A 33 5.16 6.63 0.16
N LEU A 34 5.64 7.03 1.33
CA LEU A 34 4.81 7.39 2.48
C LEU A 34 4.74 8.91 2.52
N VAL A 35 3.60 9.45 2.10
CA VAL A 35 3.38 10.89 2.04
C VAL A 35 2.54 11.28 3.25
N GLU A 36 3.10 12.11 4.11
CA GLU A 36 2.42 12.59 5.32
C GLU A 36 2.26 14.10 5.26
N GLU A 37 1.06 14.57 5.60
CA GLU A 37 0.69 15.97 5.73
C GLU A 37 0.31 16.23 7.19
N VAL A 38 0.94 17.23 7.79
CA VAL A 38 0.74 17.61 9.19
C VAL A 38 0.12 19.00 9.24
N ASP A 39 -1.13 19.05 9.68
CA ASP A 39 -1.87 20.29 9.91
C ASP A 39 -1.78 20.64 11.39
N ALA A 40 -1.13 21.75 11.76
CA ALA A 40 -1.01 22.17 13.16
C ALA A 40 -1.31 23.66 13.37
N ILE A 41 -2.06 23.96 14.44
CA ILE A 41 -2.32 25.32 14.91
C ILE A 41 -1.52 25.54 16.20
N LEU A 42 -0.64 26.53 16.18
CA LEU A 42 0.20 26.90 17.33
C LEU A 42 -0.31 28.19 17.98
N ASP A 43 -0.12 28.33 19.29
CA ASP A 43 -0.30 29.60 19.98
C ASP A 43 0.93 30.53 19.79
N LYS A 44 0.84 31.77 20.27
CA LYS A 44 1.93 32.76 20.20
C LYS A 44 3.19 32.38 21.02
N HIS A 45 3.08 31.38 21.89
CA HIS A 45 4.16 30.85 22.72
C HIS A 45 4.75 29.55 22.12
N GLY A 46 4.20 29.07 21.00
CA GLY A 46 4.63 27.84 20.32
C GLY A 46 3.96 26.56 20.84
N ASN A 47 2.94 26.65 21.70
CA ASN A 47 2.20 25.49 22.16
C ASN A 47 1.22 25.01 21.08
N VAL A 48 1.14 23.69 20.89
CA VAL A 48 0.20 23.07 19.93
C VAL A 48 -1.21 23.14 20.51
N LEU A 49 -2.11 23.81 19.79
CA LEU A 49 -3.53 23.87 20.14
C LEU A 49 -4.29 22.70 19.50
N VAL A 50 -4.02 22.44 18.22
CA VAL A 50 -4.61 21.36 17.44
C VAL A 50 -3.55 20.85 16.49
N ALA A 51 -3.46 19.53 16.33
CA ALA A 51 -2.67 18.90 15.28
C ALA A 51 -3.45 17.72 14.69
N ASP A 52 -3.45 17.61 13.38
CA ASP A 52 -3.99 16.48 12.62
C ASP A 52 -2.93 15.99 11.63
N VAL A 53 -2.90 14.69 11.39
CA VAL A 53 -1.93 14.06 10.50
C VAL A 53 -2.66 13.17 9.51
N LYS A 54 -2.45 13.43 8.22
CA LYS A 54 -3.00 12.66 7.12
C LYS A 54 -1.86 11.94 6.43
N GLY A 55 -2.01 10.65 6.21
CA GLY A 55 -1.02 9.82 5.52
C GLY A 55 -1.60 9.17 4.28
N GLU A 56 -0.86 9.19 3.19
CA GLU A 56 -1.12 8.44 1.97
C GLU A 56 0.04 7.49 1.68
N VAL A 57 -0.31 6.25 1.29
CA VAL A 57 0.66 5.25 0.84
C VAL A 57 0.54 5.10 -0.67
N VAL A 58 1.51 5.63 -1.39
CA VAL A 58 1.60 5.50 -2.85
C VAL A 58 2.59 4.38 -3.16
N CYS A 59 2.23 3.46 -4.06
CA CYS A 59 3.13 2.38 -4.45
C CYS A 59 3.28 2.28 -5.96
N ASN A 60 4.53 2.08 -6.40
CA ASN A 60 4.88 1.81 -7.78
C ASN A 60 5.61 0.46 -7.85
N SER A 61 4.93 -0.56 -8.36
CA SER A 61 5.41 -1.94 -8.37
C SER A 61 5.67 -2.41 -9.80
N LYS A 62 6.93 -2.76 -10.09
CA LYS A 62 7.37 -3.47 -11.29
C LYS A 62 7.76 -4.90 -10.93
N LEU A 63 6.76 -5.70 -10.58
CA LEU A 63 6.94 -7.09 -10.16
C LEU A 63 6.44 -8.06 -11.23
N SER A 64 7.27 -9.06 -11.56
CA SER A 64 6.92 -10.13 -12.47
C SER A 64 6.02 -11.17 -11.80
N GLY A 65 5.13 -11.81 -12.56
CA GLY A 65 4.20 -12.82 -12.06
C GLY A 65 2.96 -12.25 -11.35
N GLU A 66 2.15 -13.13 -10.78
CA GLU A 66 0.87 -12.81 -10.08
C GLU A 66 1.05 -12.53 -8.58
N GLN A 67 2.30 -12.39 -8.14
CA GLN A 67 2.64 -12.23 -6.73
C GLN A 67 2.15 -10.87 -6.20
N CYS A 68 1.10 -10.95 -5.38
CA CYS A 68 0.50 -9.87 -4.62
C CYS A 68 1.24 -9.77 -3.28
N LEU A 69 2.10 -8.76 -3.11
CA LEU A 69 2.63 -8.41 -1.79
C LEU A 69 1.49 -7.79 -0.98
N MET A 70 0.96 -8.55 -0.02
CA MET A 70 -0.01 -8.03 0.94
C MET A 70 0.75 -7.28 2.05
N GLY A 71 0.86 -5.94 1.92
CA GLY A 71 1.29 -5.09 3.03
C GLY A 71 0.23 -5.10 4.12
N ARG A 72 0.54 -5.63 5.30
CA ARG A 72 -0.32 -5.48 6.49
C ARG A 72 0.14 -4.25 7.26
N TYR A 73 -0.62 -3.17 7.22
CA TYR A 73 -0.46 -2.08 8.19
C TYR A 73 -1.22 -2.46 9.47
N GLY A 74 -0.48 -2.83 10.52
CA GLY A 74 -1.03 -3.16 11.82
C GLY A 74 -1.23 -1.90 12.65
N ARG A 75 -2.48 -1.59 13.03
CA ARG A 75 -2.76 -0.62 14.08
C ARG A 75 -2.46 -1.33 15.41
N GLU A 76 -1.43 -0.91 16.13
CA GLU A 76 -1.31 -1.27 17.54
C GLU A 76 -2.48 -0.59 18.26
N GLY A 77 -3.52 -1.38 18.55
CA GLY A 77 -4.58 -0.95 19.44
C GLY A 77 -3.96 -0.69 20.80
N SER A 78 -4.04 0.55 21.27
CA SER A 78 -3.77 0.92 22.65
C SER A 78 -4.66 0.05 23.55
N GLY A 79 -4.08 -1.00 24.13
CA GLY A 79 -4.69 -1.72 25.23
C GLY A 79 -4.75 -0.80 26.43
N THR A 80 -5.93 -0.27 26.73
CA THR A 80 -6.27 0.16 28.08
C THR A 80 -6.88 -1.06 28.76
N ASP A 81 -6.11 -1.68 29.65
CA ASP A 81 -6.62 -2.50 30.75
C ASP A 81 -7.12 -1.56 31.86
#